data_AF-M6ZET9-F1
#
_entry.id   AF-M6ZET9-F1
#
_cell.length_a   1.000
_cell.length_b   1.000
_cell.length_c   1.000
_cell.angle_alpha   90.00
_cell.angle_beta   90.00
_cell.angle_gamma   90.00
#
_symmetry.space_group_name_H-M   'P 1'
#
loop_
_entity.id
_entity.type
_entity.pdbx_description
1 polymer ?
#
loop_
_entity_poly.entity_id
_entity_poly.type
_entity_poly.pdbx_seq_one_letter_code
_entity_poly.pdbx_strand_id
1 'polypeptide(L)'
;MFFKRSYLFYFLFLILILYGIWSYTDRSSWEQTPDSRLKRIESFGKNLKKGNLLGIQPWMYPIDYSNEINFSKKIQSYLEEASKKGYINPKTIVVFPEYLGTWLVVAGEKTSVVKSNKLEDSMRTLILSNPVSFIFNFFKAQGKDKIRDALLE
;
A
#
# COMPACT_ATOMS: atom_id res chain seq x y z
N MET A 1 -50.76 7.81 6.73
CA MET A 1 -49.39 8.40 6.70
C MET A 1 -48.29 7.43 7.17
N PHE A 2 -48.60 6.36 7.90
CA PHE A 2 -47.60 5.37 8.37
C PHE A 2 -46.99 4.47 7.27
N PHE A 3 -47.78 4.05 6.27
CA PHE A 3 -47.30 3.16 5.20
C PHE A 3 -46.13 3.74 4.38
N LYS A 4 -46.16 5.03 4.04
CA LYS A 4 -45.05 5.72 3.33
C LYS A 4 -43.75 5.74 4.15
N ARG A 5 -43.84 5.76 5.48
CA ARG A 5 -42.66 5.79 6.36
C ARG A 5 -41.95 4.44 6.36
N SER A 6 -42.69 3.33 6.30
CA SER A 6 -42.13 1.97 6.23
C SER A 6 -41.38 1.71 4.92
N TYR A 7 -41.91 2.18 3.77
CA TYR A 7 -41.18 2.06 2.49
C TYR A 7 -39.85 2.83 2.48
N LEU A 8 -39.80 3.99 3.16
CA LEU A 8 -38.55 4.74 3.32
C LEU A 8 -37.50 3.92 4.09
N PHE A 9 -37.91 3.24 5.18
CA PHE A 9 -37.01 2.38 5.95
C PHE A 9 -36.49 1.20 5.13
N TYR A 10 -37.35 0.50 4.39
CA TYR A 10 -36.92 -0.61 3.53
C TYR A 10 -35.98 -0.14 2.41
N PHE A 11 -36.24 1.04 1.85
CA PHE A 11 -35.37 1.62 0.83
C PHE A 11 -33.98 1.98 1.40
N LEU A 12 -33.93 2.62 2.58
CA LEU A 12 -32.67 2.90 3.27
C LEU A 12 -31.91 1.63 3.63
N PHE A 13 -32.63 0.59 4.09
CA PHE A 13 -32.03 -0.71 4.40
C PHE A 13 -31.43 -1.38 3.15
N LEU A 14 -32.14 -1.31 2.01
CA LEU A 14 -31.63 -1.82 0.74
C LEU A 14 -30.35 -1.09 0.31
N ILE A 15 -30.30 0.24 0.45
CA ILE A 15 -29.09 1.03 0.16
C ILE A 15 -27.92 0.58 1.05
N LEU A 16 -28.15 0.37 2.35
CA LEU A 16 -27.11 -0.09 3.27
C LEU A 16 -26.56 -1.48 2.90
N ILE A 17 -27.42 -2.40 2.47
CA ILE A 17 -26.99 -3.73 2.00
C ILE A 17 -26.13 -3.59 0.73
N LEU A 18 -26.61 -2.84 -0.26
CA LEU A 18 -25.87 -2.63 -1.51
C LEU A 18 -24.51 -1.97 -1.26
N TYR A 19 -24.47 -1.00 -0.35
CA TYR A 19 -23.23 -0.35 0.08
C TYR A 19 -22.29 -1.33 0.77
N GLY A 20 -22.79 -2.18 1.69
CA GLY A 20 -21.99 -3.22 2.34
C GLY A 20 -21.36 -4.18 1.33
N ILE A 21 -22.16 -4.67 0.37
CA ILE A 21 -21.66 -5.54 -0.70
C ILE A 21 -20.56 -4.83 -1.50
N TRP A 22 -20.78 -3.57 -1.89
CA TRP A 22 -19.77 -2.79 -2.61
C TRP A 22 -18.49 -2.60 -1.78
N SER A 23 -18.61 -2.33 -0.48
CA SER A 23 -17.47 -2.10 0.43
C SER A 23 -16.58 -3.33 0.59
N TYR A 24 -17.15 -4.54 0.52
CA TYR A 24 -16.43 -5.80 0.73
C TYR A 24 -15.93 -6.47 -0.56
N THR A 25 -16.55 -6.19 -1.70
CA THR A 25 -16.19 -6.81 -2.99
C THR A 25 -15.01 -6.10 -3.67
N ASP A 26 -14.42 -6.73 -4.70
CA ASP A 26 -13.34 -6.13 -5.53
C ASP A 26 -12.13 -5.61 -4.74
N ARG A 27 -11.67 -6.38 -3.75
CA ARG A 27 -10.41 -6.12 -3.04
C ARG A 27 -9.24 -6.77 -3.78
N SER A 28 -8.14 -6.04 -3.93
CA SER A 28 -7.02 -6.41 -4.80
C SER A 28 -6.18 -7.54 -4.18
N SER A 29 -6.37 -8.77 -4.69
CA SER A 29 -5.58 -9.96 -4.32
C SER A 29 -4.63 -10.45 -5.42
N TRP A 30 -4.60 -9.75 -6.57
CA TRP A 30 -3.87 -10.21 -7.74
C TRP A 30 -2.36 -10.19 -7.50
N GLU A 31 -1.72 -11.34 -7.67
CA GLU A 31 -0.27 -11.41 -7.71
C GLU A 31 0.27 -10.84 -9.03
N GLN A 32 1.39 -10.11 -8.95
CA GLN A 32 2.08 -9.57 -10.11
C GLN A 32 3.49 -10.13 -10.23
N THR A 33 3.99 -10.14 -11.47
CA THR A 33 5.41 -10.37 -11.72
C THR A 33 6.16 -9.06 -11.48
N PRO A 34 7.17 -9.06 -10.58
CA PRO A 34 7.90 -7.85 -10.28
C PRO A 34 8.81 -7.46 -11.45
N ASP A 35 8.72 -6.21 -11.88
CA ASP A 35 9.70 -5.59 -12.78
C ASP A 35 10.79 -4.90 -11.95
N SER A 36 11.92 -5.57 -11.74
CA SER A 36 13.14 -4.96 -11.21
C SER A 36 14.05 -4.56 -12.34
N ARG A 37 14.36 -3.27 -12.42
CA ARG A 37 15.39 -2.74 -13.31
C ARG A 37 16.34 -1.87 -12.52
N LEU A 38 17.51 -2.42 -12.14
CA LEU A 38 18.62 -1.58 -11.65
C LEU A 38 19.20 -0.76 -12.82
N LYS A 39 18.66 0.46 -13.00
CA LYS A 39 19.06 1.36 -14.08
C LYS A 39 20.30 2.21 -13.77
N ARG A 40 20.53 2.54 -12.50
CA ARG A 40 21.64 3.39 -12.05
C ARG A 40 22.36 2.70 -10.91
N ILE A 41 23.68 2.60 -11.04
CA ILE A 41 24.57 2.05 -10.03
C ILE A 41 25.66 3.09 -9.80
N GLU A 42 25.81 3.51 -8.56
CA GLU A 42 26.87 4.40 -8.13
C GLU A 42 27.68 3.71 -7.03
N SER A 43 29.00 3.87 -7.07
CA SER A 43 29.92 3.27 -6.11
C SER A 43 30.88 4.33 -5.60
N PHE A 44 30.97 4.44 -4.27
CA PHE A 44 31.82 5.38 -3.59
C PHE A 44 32.75 4.64 -2.62
N GLY A 45 34.01 5.11 -2.55
CA GLY A 45 35.03 4.52 -1.69
C GLY A 45 35.84 3.40 -2.35
N LYS A 46 36.58 2.64 -1.53
CA LYS A 46 37.45 1.55 -1.97
C LYS A 46 36.99 0.24 -1.35
N ASN A 47 36.94 -0.82 -2.15
CA ASN A 47 36.62 -2.15 -1.66
C ASN A 47 37.80 -2.74 -0.87
N LEU A 48 37.68 -2.76 0.47
CA LEU A 48 38.68 -3.36 1.37
C LEU A 48 38.35 -4.81 1.75
N LYS A 49 37.35 -5.44 1.11
CA LYS A 49 36.85 -6.79 1.42
C LYS A 49 36.37 -6.98 2.87
N LYS A 50 35.98 -5.89 3.53
CA LYS A 50 35.46 -5.89 4.92
C LYS A 50 33.95 -5.71 5.02
N GLY A 51 33.24 -5.76 3.90
CA GLY A 51 31.81 -5.47 3.79
C GLY A 51 31.56 -4.17 3.04
N ASN A 52 30.28 -3.88 2.78
CA ASN A 52 29.84 -2.67 2.10
C ASN A 52 28.44 -2.26 2.58
N LEU A 53 28.16 -0.97 2.45
CA LEU A 53 26.81 -0.44 2.59
C LEU A 53 26.19 -0.38 1.19
N LEU A 54 25.03 -1.00 1.01
CA LEU A 54 24.30 -1.01 -0.25
C LEU A 54 22.97 -0.28 -0.09
N GLY A 55 22.90 0.94 -0.61
CA GLY A 55 21.62 1.64 -0.77
C GLY A 55 20.87 1.09 -1.99
N ILE A 56 19.61 0.67 -1.79
CA ILE A 56 18.72 0.29 -2.89
C ILE A 56 17.54 1.23 -2.85
N GLN A 57 17.24 1.91 -3.97
CA GLN A 57 16.02 2.69 -4.15
C GLN A 57 15.11 1.99 -5.16
N PRO A 58 14.15 1.17 -4.70
CA PRO A 58 13.20 0.51 -5.57
C PRO A 58 12.31 1.53 -6.29
N TRP A 59 12.08 1.33 -7.58
CA TRP A 59 10.96 1.97 -8.25
C TRP A 59 9.69 1.14 -8.00
N MET A 60 8.72 1.74 -7.30
CA MET A 60 7.49 1.09 -6.85
C MET A 60 6.29 1.62 -7.62
N TYR A 61 5.40 0.73 -8.04
CA TYR A 61 4.08 1.06 -8.58
C TYR A 61 3.00 0.84 -7.51
N PRO A 62 1.83 1.49 -7.61
CA PRO A 62 0.73 1.26 -6.66
C PRO A 62 0.35 -0.22 -6.48
N ILE A 63 0.39 -1.00 -7.56
CA ILE A 63 0.09 -2.43 -7.52
C ILE A 63 1.12 -3.25 -6.73
N ASP A 64 2.36 -2.75 -6.60
CA ASP A 64 3.38 -3.40 -5.77
C ASP A 64 3.02 -3.28 -4.28
N TYR A 65 2.14 -2.34 -3.89
CA TYR A 65 1.65 -2.16 -2.52
C TYR A 65 0.30 -2.83 -2.25
N SER A 66 -0.31 -3.47 -3.25
CA SER A 66 -1.68 -3.98 -3.11
C SER A 66 -1.82 -5.11 -2.11
N ASN A 67 -0.74 -5.83 -1.82
CA ASN A 67 -0.66 -6.87 -0.81
C ASN A 67 0.82 -7.13 -0.46
N GLU A 68 1.04 -7.83 0.66
CA GLU A 68 2.37 -8.15 1.17
C GLU A 68 3.20 -8.99 0.18
N ILE A 69 2.55 -9.91 -0.55
CA ILE A 69 3.22 -10.80 -1.50
C ILE A 69 3.84 -9.99 -2.65
N ASN A 70 3.08 -9.06 -3.25
CA ASN A 70 3.58 -8.20 -4.32
C ASN A 70 4.72 -7.30 -3.85
N PHE A 71 4.57 -6.71 -2.66
CA PHE A 71 5.61 -5.85 -2.08
C PHE A 71 6.90 -6.65 -1.86
N SER A 72 6.79 -7.81 -1.20
CA SER A 72 7.91 -8.70 -0.92
C SER A 72 8.59 -9.18 -2.20
N LYS A 73 7.83 -9.64 -3.20
CA LYS A 73 8.36 -10.05 -4.52
C LYS A 73 9.12 -8.91 -5.20
N LYS A 74 8.59 -7.68 -5.13
CA LYS A 74 9.25 -6.50 -5.69
C LYS A 74 10.59 -6.23 -4.99
N ILE A 75 10.63 -6.21 -3.66
CA ILE A 75 11.88 -5.99 -2.93
C ILE A 75 12.89 -7.12 -3.17
N GLN A 76 12.44 -8.37 -3.14
CA GLN A 76 13.27 -9.53 -3.41
C GLN A 76 13.91 -9.47 -4.80
N SER A 77 13.15 -9.06 -5.82
CA SER A 77 13.69 -8.95 -7.18
C SER A 77 14.89 -7.98 -7.29
N TYR A 78 14.88 -6.86 -6.55
CA TYR A 78 16.04 -5.95 -6.48
C TYR A 78 17.22 -6.56 -5.73
N LEU A 79 16.99 -7.27 -4.63
CA LEU A 79 18.04 -7.96 -3.87
C LEU A 79 18.69 -9.06 -4.71
N GLU A 80 17.89 -9.84 -5.42
CA GLU A 80 18.38 -10.88 -6.32
C GLU A 80 19.20 -10.29 -7.47
N GLU A 81 18.74 -9.20 -8.10
CA GLU A 81 19.49 -8.53 -9.16
C GLU A 81 20.82 -7.97 -8.64
N ALA A 82 20.83 -7.37 -7.45
CA ALA A 82 22.04 -6.86 -6.80
C ALA A 82 23.01 -7.99 -6.43
N SER A 83 22.49 -9.13 -5.94
CA SER A 83 23.27 -10.33 -5.65
C SER A 83 23.90 -10.91 -6.92
N LYS A 84 23.12 -11.06 -8.01
CA LYS A 84 23.62 -11.53 -9.32
C LYS A 84 24.74 -10.63 -9.88
N LYS A 85 24.72 -9.33 -9.60
CA LYS A 85 25.78 -8.38 -10.00
C LYS A 85 26.96 -8.32 -9.03
N GLY A 86 26.94 -9.10 -7.94
CA GLY A 86 28.02 -9.16 -6.96
C GLY A 86 28.06 -7.98 -5.97
N TYR A 87 26.98 -7.21 -5.84
CA TYR A 87 26.91 -6.09 -4.88
C TYR A 87 26.59 -6.54 -3.45
N ILE A 88 26.09 -7.77 -3.29
CA ILE A 88 25.76 -8.38 -1.99
C ILE A 88 26.76 -9.48 -1.67
N ASN A 89 27.29 -9.44 -0.44
CA ASN A 89 28.12 -10.45 0.18
C ASN A 89 27.67 -10.64 1.65
N PRO A 90 28.21 -11.62 2.40
CA PRO A 90 27.79 -11.89 3.78
C PRO A 90 28.00 -10.74 4.77
N LYS A 91 28.78 -9.71 4.42
CA LYS A 91 29.06 -8.52 5.24
C LYS A 91 28.40 -7.25 4.65
N THR A 92 27.46 -7.40 3.73
CA THR A 92 26.72 -6.27 3.16
C THR A 92 25.57 -5.88 4.09
N ILE A 93 25.45 -4.59 4.36
CA ILE A 93 24.26 -4.01 5.00
C ILE A 93 23.45 -3.33 3.90
N VAL A 94 22.20 -3.76 3.71
CA VAL A 94 21.29 -3.15 2.74
C VAL A 94 20.44 -2.09 3.43
N VAL A 95 20.34 -0.92 2.82
CA VAL A 95 19.51 0.18 3.30
C VAL A 95 18.50 0.55 2.23
N PHE A 96 17.24 0.67 2.66
CA PHE A 96 16.12 1.09 1.82
C PHE A 96 15.76 2.56 2.09
N PRO A 97 15.02 3.22 1.18
CA PRO A 97 14.60 4.60 1.37
C PRO A 97 13.64 4.72 2.54
N GLU A 98 13.60 5.92 3.10
CA GLU A 98 12.57 6.31 4.06
C GLU A 98 11.18 6.18 3.43
N TYR A 99 10.17 5.85 4.24
CA TYR A 99 8.77 5.71 3.82
C TYR A 99 8.48 4.61 2.78
N LEU A 100 9.43 3.73 2.46
CA LEU A 100 9.21 2.66 1.49
C LEU A 100 7.98 1.81 1.83
N GLY A 101 7.73 1.55 3.12
CA GLY A 101 6.60 0.76 3.61
C GLY A 101 5.32 1.55 3.88
N THR A 102 5.32 2.88 3.85
CA THR A 102 4.16 3.71 4.22
C THR A 102 2.93 3.41 3.36
N TRP A 103 3.15 3.10 2.08
CA TRP A 103 2.07 2.79 1.15
C TRP A 103 1.45 1.39 1.34
N LEU A 104 1.98 0.53 2.23
CA LEU A 104 1.33 -0.74 2.59
C LEU A 104 -0.02 -0.53 3.30
N VAL A 105 -0.35 0.70 3.70
CA VAL A 105 -1.69 1.09 4.16
C VAL A 105 -2.82 0.71 3.18
N VAL A 106 -2.52 0.58 1.89
CA VAL A 106 -3.51 0.16 0.88
C VAL A 106 -3.49 -1.34 0.60
N ALA A 107 -2.76 -2.13 1.39
CA ALA A 107 -2.71 -3.57 1.23
C ALA A 107 -4.09 -4.20 1.52
N GLY A 108 -4.58 -5.04 0.61
CA GLY A 108 -5.90 -5.67 0.71
C GLY A 108 -7.07 -4.73 0.43
N GLU A 109 -6.80 -3.52 -0.08
CA GLU A 109 -7.83 -2.54 -0.41
C GLU A 109 -8.41 -2.73 -1.80
N LYS A 110 -9.49 -1.98 -2.08
CA LYS A 110 -10.23 -2.11 -3.34
C LYS A 110 -9.30 -1.88 -4.55
N THR A 111 -9.56 -2.61 -5.63
CA THR A 111 -8.82 -2.45 -6.91
C THR A 111 -8.83 -0.99 -7.38
N SER A 112 -9.92 -0.26 -7.15
CA SER A 112 -10.06 1.17 -7.44
C SER A 112 -9.14 2.08 -6.61
N VAL A 113 -8.78 1.70 -5.38
CA VAL A 113 -7.79 2.42 -4.55
C VAL A 113 -6.41 2.29 -5.18
N VAL A 114 -6.05 1.07 -5.59
CA VAL A 114 -4.74 0.74 -6.14
C VAL A 114 -4.53 1.28 -7.56
N LYS A 115 -5.57 1.24 -8.42
CA LYS A 115 -5.46 1.61 -9.84
C LYS A 115 -5.76 3.08 -10.14
N SER A 116 -6.18 3.86 -9.14
CA SER A 116 -6.51 5.26 -9.37
C SER A 116 -5.26 6.07 -9.75
N ASN A 117 -5.43 6.96 -10.73
CA ASN A 117 -4.38 7.88 -11.17
C ASN A 117 -4.28 9.12 -10.28
N LYS A 118 -5.25 9.33 -9.38
CA LYS A 118 -5.32 10.49 -8.49
C LYS A 118 -5.33 10.02 -7.05
N LEU A 119 -4.38 10.53 -6.27
CA LEU A 119 -4.27 10.23 -4.84
C LEU A 119 -5.58 10.57 -4.11
N GLU A 120 -6.15 11.73 -4.38
CA GLU A 120 -7.43 12.18 -3.80
C GLU A 120 -8.55 11.14 -3.97
N ASP A 121 -8.68 10.55 -5.17
CA ASP A 121 -9.73 9.57 -5.47
C ASP A 121 -9.45 8.22 -4.79
N SER A 122 -8.17 7.83 -4.68
CA SER A 122 -7.74 6.67 -3.88
C SER A 122 -8.12 6.86 -2.42
N MET A 123 -7.79 8.01 -1.83
CA MET A 123 -8.03 8.30 -0.42
C MET A 123 -9.53 8.35 -0.11
N ARG A 124 -10.34 8.99 -0.97
CA ARG A 124 -11.79 9.01 -0.81
C ARG A 124 -12.37 7.60 -0.86
N THR A 125 -11.94 6.80 -1.83
CA THR A 125 -12.40 5.42 -1.95
C THR A 125 -11.99 4.60 -0.72
N LEU A 126 -10.76 4.76 -0.23
CA LEU A 126 -10.22 4.08 0.93
C LEU A 126 -11.04 4.37 2.20
N ILE A 127 -11.41 5.63 2.43
CA ILE A 127 -12.28 6.05 3.54
C ILE A 127 -13.67 5.45 3.37
N LEU A 128 -14.25 5.56 2.16
CA LEU A 128 -15.59 5.08 1.87
C LEU A 128 -15.70 3.55 1.88
N SER A 129 -14.61 2.80 1.67
CA SER A 129 -14.62 1.34 1.74
C SER A 129 -14.31 0.79 3.14
N ASN A 130 -13.87 1.65 4.06
CA ASN A 130 -13.52 1.28 5.44
C ASN A 130 -14.08 2.29 6.46
N PRO A 131 -15.39 2.61 6.43
CA PRO A 131 -15.96 3.67 7.25
C PRO A 131 -15.85 3.38 8.75
N VAL A 132 -16.00 2.13 9.17
CA VAL A 132 -15.93 1.74 10.59
C VAL A 132 -14.52 1.93 11.14
N SER A 133 -13.52 1.37 10.45
CA SER A 133 -12.10 1.50 10.84
C SER A 133 -11.67 2.97 10.84
N PHE A 134 -12.02 3.72 9.79
CA PHE A 134 -11.69 5.13 9.69
C PHE A 134 -12.28 5.97 10.83
N ILE A 135 -13.57 5.79 11.15
CA ILE A 135 -14.22 6.52 12.25
C ILE A 135 -13.53 6.19 13.58
N PHE A 136 -13.24 4.91 13.82
CA PHE A 136 -12.57 4.48 15.05
C PHE A 136 -11.16 5.07 15.19
N ASN A 137 -10.36 5.00 14.12
CA ASN A 137 -9.00 5.55 14.10
C ASN A 137 -9.03 7.08 14.18
N PHE A 138 -10.02 7.75 13.58
CA PHE A 138 -10.18 9.20 13.66
C PHE A 138 -10.44 9.70 15.09
N PHE A 139 -11.22 8.94 15.88
CA PHE A 139 -11.42 9.26 17.30
C PHE A 139 -10.17 9.00 18.15
N LYS A 140 -9.29 8.07 17.73
CA LYS A 140 -8.02 7.80 18.40
C LYS A 140 -6.90 8.75 17.99
N ALA A 141 -6.97 9.34 16.80
CA ALA A 141 -5.93 10.18 16.23
C ALA A 141 -5.58 11.39 17.12
N GLN A 142 -4.30 11.48 17.52
CA GLN A 142 -3.78 12.52 18.40
C GLN A 142 -2.88 13.55 17.68
N GLY A 143 -2.46 13.28 16.45
CA GLY A 143 -1.57 14.17 15.71
C GLY A 143 -2.28 15.39 15.12
N LYS A 144 -1.46 16.27 14.53
CA LYS A 144 -1.91 17.54 13.95
C LYS A 144 -2.80 17.34 12.73
N ASP A 145 -2.57 16.27 11.96
CA ASP A 145 -3.38 15.87 10.80
C ASP A 145 -4.11 14.56 11.11
N LYS A 146 -5.28 14.69 11.73
CA LYS A 146 -6.09 13.54 12.16
C LYS A 146 -6.56 12.65 11.01
N ILE A 147 -6.74 13.22 9.81
CA ILE A 147 -7.19 12.45 8.64
C ILE A 147 -6.07 11.52 8.21
N ARG A 148 -4.85 12.04 8.08
CA ARG A 148 -3.68 11.23 7.72
C ARG A 148 -3.38 10.16 8.76
N ASP A 149 -3.43 10.52 10.05
CA ASP A 149 -3.18 9.57 11.13
C ASP A 149 -4.21 8.44 11.13
N ALA A 150 -5.50 8.78 10.94
CA ALA A 150 -6.57 7.79 10.91
C ALA A 150 -6.44 6.78 9.75
N LEU A 151 -5.75 7.18 8.68
CA LEU A 151 -5.51 6.33 7.52
C LEU A 151 -4.32 5.41 7.73
N LEU A 152 -3.26 5.85 8.44
CA LEU A 152 -1.99 5.13 8.56
C LEU A 152 -1.90 4.20 9.80
N GLU A 153 -2.88 4.24 10.71
CA GLU A 153 -3.02 3.31 11.86
C GLU A 153 -3.67 1.97 11.49
#